data_AF-A0A2N7RP02-F1
#
_entry.id   AF-A0A2N7RP02-F1
#
_cell.length_a   1.000
_cell.length_b   1.000
_cell.length_c   1.000
_cell.angle_alpha   90.00
_cell.angle_beta   90.00
_cell.angle_gamma   90.00
#
_symmetry.space_group_name_H-M   'P 1'
#
loop_
_entity.id
_entity.type
_entity.pdbx_description
1 polymer ?
#
loop_
_entity_poly.entity_id
_entity_poly.type
_entity_poly.pdbx_seq_one_letter_code
_entity_poly.pdbx_strand_id
1 'polypeptide(L)'
;MYTLCRLAAVLLFAVSPAAWAQMDGAPTPVPLPIPLAAASTAMPAQDIDALRAVHAREINDLSTFKTVGLQREVIDPYLESAPGQQFLRELRAADPAASADTVYARAVEQLASGSTLPEQQAMAAALVKIVPHGQSVSPYSPYFTTSAQLQQASSRCPTLADCFGLPLKSEAPLYDVYQIMPKGTVNVFVSQVAPTQELGGLVRRRGGAQQYLLPNRSLWSAPVLVGTIKN
;
A
#
# COMPACT_ATOMS: atom_id res chain seq x y z
N MET A 1 6.33 49.52 37.05
CA MET A 1 7.34 50.60 36.88
C MET A 1 7.70 50.66 35.41
N TYR A 2 7.70 51.74 34.64
CA TYR A 2 7.22 53.14 34.65
C TYR A 2 7.15 53.48 33.13
N THR A 3 6.03 53.96 32.56
CA THR A 3 5.80 55.39 32.22
C THR A 3 6.69 55.86 31.04
N LEU A 4 6.18 56.05 29.80
CA LEU A 4 5.42 57.19 29.22
C LEU A 4 6.32 58.16 28.40
N CYS A 5 5.71 58.77 27.37
CA CYS A 5 6.08 60.07 26.75
C CYS A 5 7.39 60.14 25.94
N ARG A 6 7.60 60.98 24.92
CA ARG A 6 6.87 62.00 24.12
C ARG A 6 7.89 62.38 23.00
N LEU A 7 7.51 62.47 21.72
CA LEU A 7 7.12 63.68 20.96
C LEU A 7 8.27 64.65 20.56
N ALA A 8 8.22 65.04 19.27
CA ALA A 8 8.70 66.29 18.63
C ALA A 8 10.21 66.45 18.32
N ALA A 9 10.68 67.13 17.26
CA ALA A 9 10.15 67.63 15.97
C ALA A 9 11.34 68.30 15.22
N VAL A 10 11.11 68.79 13.98
CA VAL A 10 11.75 70.00 13.36
C VAL A 10 13.18 69.78 12.77
N LEU A 11 13.62 70.25 11.58
CA LEU A 11 13.13 71.20 10.57
C LEU A 11 13.87 71.03 9.20
N LEU A 12 13.14 71.28 8.09
CA LEU A 12 13.44 71.97 6.81
C LEU A 12 14.83 71.95 6.13
N PHE A 13 14.82 71.66 4.81
CA PHE A 13 15.21 72.64 3.77
C PHE A 13 14.37 72.43 2.50
N ALA A 14 13.91 73.56 1.95
CA ALA A 14 13.13 73.70 0.72
C ALA A 14 14.04 74.10 -0.45
N VAL A 15 13.76 73.61 -1.66
CA VAL A 15 13.97 74.35 -2.92
C VAL A 15 12.92 73.89 -3.95
N SER A 16 12.24 74.86 -4.57
CA SER A 16 11.20 74.73 -5.61
C SER A 16 11.81 74.78 -7.04
N PRO A 17 11.05 75.03 -8.14
CA PRO A 17 10.31 74.06 -8.95
C PRO A 17 10.67 74.10 -10.46
N ALA A 18 10.42 73.02 -11.20
CA ALA A 18 10.19 72.93 -12.68
C ALA A 18 10.22 71.43 -13.04
N ALA A 19 9.46 70.84 -13.94
CA ALA A 19 8.65 71.32 -15.04
C ALA A 19 7.53 70.29 -15.31
N TRP A 20 6.60 70.69 -16.16
CA TRP A 20 5.33 70.03 -16.46
C TRP A 20 5.54 68.79 -17.34
N ALA A 21 4.81 67.70 -17.06
CA ALA A 21 4.27 66.82 -18.09
C ALA A 21 3.18 65.92 -17.48
N GLN A 22 1.95 66.23 -17.83
CA GLN A 22 0.80 65.36 -17.65
C GLN A 22 0.89 64.22 -18.66
N MET A 23 0.94 62.98 -18.19
CA MET A 23 0.57 61.81 -18.97
C MET A 23 -0.25 60.88 -18.09
N ASP A 24 -1.56 60.94 -18.30
CA ASP A 24 -2.52 59.94 -17.84
C ASP A 24 -2.15 58.58 -18.41
N GLY A 25 -1.78 57.66 -17.54
CA GLY A 25 -1.45 56.28 -17.87
C GLY A 25 -1.82 55.40 -16.69
N ALA A 26 -3.12 55.26 -16.42
CA ALA A 26 -3.60 54.26 -15.49
C ALA A 26 -3.07 52.88 -15.90
N PRO A 27 -2.42 52.12 -15.01
CA PRO A 27 -1.96 50.79 -15.35
C PRO A 27 -3.18 49.91 -15.63
N THR A 28 -3.21 49.32 -16.82
CA THR A 28 -4.12 48.21 -17.13
C THR A 28 -3.92 47.11 -16.07
N PRO A 29 -4.99 46.56 -15.48
CA PRO A 29 -4.84 45.46 -14.55
C PRO A 29 -4.32 44.25 -15.33
N VAL A 30 -3.08 43.87 -15.04
CA VAL A 30 -2.51 42.59 -15.48
C VAL A 30 -3.33 41.49 -14.80
N PRO A 31 -3.93 40.54 -15.54
CA PRO A 31 -4.61 39.43 -14.90
C PRO A 31 -3.57 38.63 -14.11
N LEU A 32 -3.83 38.47 -12.81
CA LEU A 32 -3.05 37.56 -11.96
C LEU A 32 -3.06 36.17 -12.61
N PRO A 33 -1.93 35.44 -12.62
CA PRO A 33 -1.94 34.06 -13.06
C PRO A 33 -2.93 33.29 -12.18
N ILE A 34 -3.93 32.69 -12.84
CA ILE A 34 -4.87 31.74 -12.23
C ILE A 34 -4.02 30.78 -11.39
N PRO A 35 -4.32 30.55 -10.10
CA PRO A 35 -3.64 29.49 -9.38
C PRO A 35 -3.93 28.20 -10.15
N LEU A 36 -2.90 27.59 -10.72
CA LEU A 36 -2.98 26.21 -11.16
C LEU A 36 -3.45 25.45 -9.93
N ALA A 37 -4.72 25.07 -9.91
CA ALA A 37 -5.18 24.01 -9.04
C ALA A 37 -4.15 22.91 -9.17
N ALA A 38 -3.53 22.52 -8.06
CA ALA A 38 -2.66 21.36 -8.03
C ALA A 38 -3.47 20.23 -8.65
N ALA A 39 -3.12 19.86 -9.88
CA ALA A 39 -3.73 18.76 -10.56
C ALA A 39 -3.43 17.56 -9.69
N SER A 40 -4.41 17.12 -8.92
CA SER A 40 -4.43 15.77 -8.40
C SER A 40 -4.28 14.90 -9.63
N THR A 41 -3.13 14.26 -9.79
CA THR A 41 -2.91 13.23 -10.79
C THR A 41 -3.70 11.99 -10.39
N ALA A 42 -5.02 12.14 -10.30
CA ALA A 42 -5.93 11.02 -10.34
C ALA A 42 -5.70 10.37 -11.72
N MET A 43 -5.10 9.18 -11.70
CA MET A 43 -4.88 8.39 -12.90
C MET A 43 -6.22 8.24 -13.63
N PRO A 44 -6.26 8.37 -14.97
CA PRO A 44 -7.48 8.12 -15.72
C PRO A 44 -7.99 6.71 -15.36
N ALA A 45 -9.30 6.59 -15.12
CA ALA A 45 -9.93 5.29 -14.88
C ALA A 45 -9.57 4.37 -16.04
N GLN A 46 -8.73 3.38 -15.77
CA GLN A 46 -8.32 2.40 -16.76
C GLN A 46 -9.50 1.48 -17.01
N ASP A 47 -9.79 1.20 -18.27
CA ASP A 47 -10.77 0.18 -18.63
C ASP A 47 -10.19 -1.20 -18.33
N ILE A 48 -10.31 -1.60 -17.06
CA ILE A 48 -9.81 -2.87 -16.54
C ILE A 48 -10.45 -4.05 -17.29
N ASP A 49 -11.70 -3.92 -17.72
CA ASP A 49 -12.41 -4.98 -18.45
C ASP A 49 -11.85 -5.14 -19.86
N ALA A 50 -11.56 -4.04 -20.56
CA ALA A 50 -10.86 -4.09 -21.84
C ALA A 50 -9.46 -4.71 -21.71
N LEU A 51 -8.70 -4.34 -20.66
CA LEU A 51 -7.38 -4.92 -20.41
C LEU A 51 -7.47 -6.43 -20.13
N ARG A 52 -8.46 -6.88 -19.36
CA ARG A 52 -8.71 -8.31 -19.11
C ARG A 52 -9.03 -9.07 -20.38
N ALA A 53 -9.82 -8.48 -21.27
CA ALA A 53 -10.18 -9.12 -22.54
C ALA A 53 -8.95 -9.30 -23.45
N VAL A 54 -8.09 -8.29 -23.56
CA VAL A 54 -6.90 -8.31 -24.43
C VAL A 54 -5.78 -9.18 -23.86
N HIS A 55 -5.58 -9.16 -22.54
CA HIS A 55 -4.43 -9.78 -21.86
C HIS A 55 -4.79 -11.02 -21.03
N ALA A 56 -5.92 -11.69 -21.31
CA ALA A 56 -6.45 -12.78 -20.50
C ALA A 56 -5.42 -13.88 -20.16
N ARG A 57 -4.58 -14.27 -21.12
CA ARG A 57 -3.53 -15.29 -20.91
C ARG A 57 -2.47 -14.81 -19.92
N GLU A 58 -1.92 -13.62 -20.14
CA GLU A 58 -0.85 -13.03 -19.32
C GLU A 58 -1.30 -12.81 -17.88
N ILE A 59 -2.56 -12.39 -17.70
CA ILE A 59 -3.21 -12.24 -16.39
C ILE A 59 -3.38 -13.61 -15.72
N ASN A 60 -3.84 -14.62 -16.46
CA ASN A 60 -4.07 -15.95 -15.90
C ASN A 60 -2.78 -16.66 -15.45
N ASP A 61 -1.69 -16.44 -16.19
CA ASP A 61 -0.37 -17.01 -15.88
C ASP A 61 0.42 -16.16 -14.86
N LEU A 62 -0.12 -14.99 -14.45
CA LEU A 62 0.50 -14.01 -13.54
C LEU A 62 1.90 -13.55 -13.99
N SER A 63 2.26 -13.76 -15.26
CA SER A 63 3.62 -13.55 -15.78
C SER A 63 4.04 -12.09 -15.83
N THR A 64 3.06 -11.19 -15.84
CA THR A 64 3.28 -9.74 -15.89
C THR A 64 3.15 -9.06 -14.53
N PHE A 65 2.64 -9.78 -13.52
CA PHE A 65 2.45 -9.25 -12.18
C PHE A 65 3.78 -9.14 -11.45
N LYS A 66 4.04 -7.97 -10.87
CA LYS A 66 5.27 -7.67 -10.15
C LYS A 66 4.96 -6.87 -8.90
N THR A 67 5.54 -7.28 -7.79
CA THR A 67 5.53 -6.49 -6.56
C THR A 67 6.76 -5.58 -6.54
N VAL A 68 6.54 -4.32 -6.18
CA VAL A 68 7.59 -3.32 -5.96
C VAL A 68 7.86 -3.24 -4.45
N GLY A 69 8.27 -4.38 -3.89
CA GLY A 69 8.48 -4.53 -2.45
C GLY A 69 9.95 -4.62 -2.06
N LEU A 70 10.19 -5.24 -0.90
CA LEU A 70 11.52 -5.45 -0.36
C LEU A 70 12.44 -6.16 -1.36
N GLN A 71 13.65 -5.64 -1.49
CA GLN A 71 14.70 -6.20 -2.35
C GLN A 71 15.59 -7.18 -1.58
N ARG A 72 16.34 -8.00 -2.30
CA ARG A 72 17.23 -9.04 -1.75
C ARG A 72 18.22 -8.47 -0.74
N GLU A 73 18.75 -7.30 -1.02
CA GLU A 73 19.72 -6.60 -0.18
C GLU A 73 19.17 -6.26 1.21
N VAL A 74 17.84 -6.17 1.35
CA VAL A 74 17.14 -5.94 2.62
C VAL A 74 16.62 -7.25 3.22
N ILE A 75 16.14 -8.17 2.37
CA ILE A 75 15.62 -9.47 2.79
C ILE A 75 16.71 -10.36 3.39
N ASP A 76 17.90 -10.39 2.79
CA ASP A 76 18.95 -11.34 3.18
C ASP A 76 19.44 -11.09 4.61
N PRO A 77 19.80 -9.86 5.00
CA PRO A 77 20.13 -9.57 6.40
C PRO A 77 18.96 -9.80 7.36
N TYR A 78 17.71 -9.54 6.93
CA TYR A 78 16.55 -9.85 7.77
C TYR A 78 16.44 -11.35 8.04
N LEU A 79 16.66 -12.20 7.04
CA LEU A 79 16.62 -13.66 7.20
C LEU A 79 17.71 -14.20 8.14
N GLU A 80 18.80 -13.47 8.34
CA GLU A 80 19.85 -13.77 9.33
C GLU A 80 19.47 -13.36 10.76
N SER A 81 18.52 -12.43 10.92
CA SER A 81 18.03 -11.98 12.23
C SER A 81 17.21 -13.05 12.96
N ALA A 82 16.98 -12.88 14.27
CA ALA A 82 16.17 -13.83 15.05
C ALA A 82 14.73 -14.00 14.51
N PRO A 83 13.98 -12.92 14.16
CA PRO A 83 12.68 -13.03 13.48
C PRO A 83 12.77 -13.73 12.11
N GLY A 84 13.77 -13.41 11.29
CA GLY A 84 13.95 -14.07 9.99
C GLY A 84 14.28 -15.55 10.09
N GLN A 85 15.10 -15.94 11.07
CA GLN A 85 15.38 -17.34 11.37
C GLN A 85 14.13 -18.07 11.88
N GLN A 86 13.24 -17.40 12.64
CA GLN A 86 11.93 -17.97 12.98
C GLN A 86 11.07 -18.16 11.73
N PHE A 87 11.03 -17.18 10.83
CA PHE A 87 10.29 -17.29 9.56
C PHE A 87 10.72 -18.52 8.75
N LEU A 88 12.04 -18.73 8.60
CA LEU A 88 12.59 -19.89 7.92
C LEU A 88 12.28 -21.21 8.63
N ARG A 89 12.34 -21.24 9.97
CA ARG A 89 11.95 -22.44 10.74
C ARG A 89 10.50 -22.82 10.48
N GLU A 90 9.59 -21.85 10.45
CA GLU A 90 8.18 -22.11 10.17
C GLU A 90 7.95 -22.64 8.76
N LEU A 91 8.62 -22.08 7.74
CA LEU A 91 8.55 -22.59 6.37
C LEU A 91 9.06 -24.04 6.27
N ARG A 92 10.16 -24.38 6.95
CA ARG A 92 10.68 -25.76 7.01
C ARG A 92 9.71 -26.70 7.71
N ALA A 93 9.08 -26.26 8.79
CA ALA A 93 8.09 -27.05 9.50
C ALA A 93 6.80 -27.27 8.68
N ALA A 94 6.44 -26.30 7.83
CA ALA A 94 5.29 -26.41 6.93
C ALA A 94 5.50 -27.44 5.82
N ASP A 95 6.74 -27.65 5.38
CA ASP A 95 7.11 -28.60 4.32
C ASP A 95 8.50 -29.21 4.61
N PRO A 96 8.57 -30.24 5.48
CA PRO A 96 9.84 -30.84 5.89
C PRO A 96 10.62 -31.51 4.75
N ALA A 97 9.98 -31.76 3.60
CA ALA A 97 10.59 -32.36 2.43
C ALA A 97 11.22 -31.32 1.49
N ALA A 98 10.92 -30.03 1.66
CA ALA A 98 11.49 -28.98 0.83
C ALA A 98 13.01 -28.82 1.06
N SER A 99 13.75 -28.61 -0.03
CA SER A 99 15.17 -28.25 0.06
C SER A 99 15.36 -26.88 0.73
N ALA A 100 16.57 -26.63 1.25
CA ALA A 100 16.93 -25.33 1.82
C ALA A 100 16.71 -24.19 0.81
N ASP A 101 17.08 -24.39 -0.45
CA ASP A 101 16.90 -23.42 -1.53
C ASP A 101 15.42 -23.13 -1.80
N THR A 102 14.56 -24.16 -1.78
CA THR A 102 13.11 -24.01 -1.96
C THR A 102 12.50 -23.21 -0.81
N VAL A 103 12.88 -23.52 0.43
CA VAL A 103 12.44 -22.79 1.62
C VAL A 103 12.87 -21.33 1.54
N TYR A 104 14.12 -21.09 1.15
CA TYR A 104 14.66 -19.75 1.04
C TYR A 104 13.96 -18.95 -0.07
N ALA A 105 13.76 -19.53 -1.25
CA ALA A 105 13.00 -18.91 -2.34
C ALA A 105 11.57 -18.51 -1.91
N ARG A 106 10.87 -19.39 -1.18
CA ARG A 106 9.55 -19.08 -0.60
C ARG A 106 9.61 -17.92 0.39
N ALA A 107 10.64 -17.87 1.22
CA ALA A 107 10.83 -16.77 2.17
C ALA A 107 11.01 -15.44 1.45
N VAL A 108 11.84 -15.43 0.41
CA VAL A 108 12.10 -14.24 -0.41
C VAL A 108 10.83 -13.76 -1.10
N GLU A 109 10.07 -14.66 -1.72
CA GLU A 109 8.81 -14.33 -2.38
C GLU A 109 7.82 -13.69 -1.40
N GLN A 110 7.62 -14.33 -0.23
CA GLN A 110 6.67 -13.84 0.77
C GLN A 110 7.12 -12.50 1.36
N LEU A 111 8.42 -12.31 1.62
CA LEU A 111 8.94 -11.05 2.17
C LEU A 111 8.92 -9.92 1.14
N ALA A 112 9.22 -10.21 -0.13
CA ALA A 112 9.16 -9.25 -1.23
C ALA A 112 7.73 -8.77 -1.52
N SER A 113 6.70 -9.44 -0.99
CA SER A 113 5.32 -8.95 -1.04
C SER A 113 5.09 -7.67 -0.22
N GLY A 114 5.97 -7.39 0.75
CA GLY A 114 5.87 -6.26 1.65
C GLY A 114 6.72 -5.06 1.23
N SER A 115 6.32 -3.86 1.65
CA SER A 115 7.13 -2.62 1.55
C SER A 115 7.93 -2.33 2.81
N THR A 116 7.64 -3.03 3.91
CA THR A 116 8.34 -2.92 5.20
C THR A 116 8.84 -4.29 5.64
N LEU A 117 9.96 -4.33 6.36
CA LEU A 117 10.39 -5.53 7.07
C LEU A 117 9.28 -5.98 8.02
N PRO A 118 8.94 -7.28 8.07
CA PRO A 118 7.86 -7.71 8.92
C PRO A 118 8.28 -7.74 10.38
N GLU A 119 7.35 -7.37 11.25
CA GLU A 119 7.48 -7.53 12.69
C GLU A 119 6.88 -8.88 13.11
N GLN A 120 7.61 -9.64 13.91
CA GLN A 120 7.09 -10.89 14.48
C GLN A 120 6.14 -10.55 15.64
N GLN A 121 4.92 -11.07 15.57
CA GLN A 121 3.90 -10.87 16.60
C GLN A 121 3.30 -12.22 17.01
N ALA A 122 3.08 -12.42 18.31
CA ALA A 122 2.28 -13.53 18.80
C ALA A 122 0.79 -13.28 18.50
N MET A 123 0.13 -14.27 17.91
CA MET A 123 -1.26 -14.18 17.50
C MET A 123 -2.09 -15.34 18.08
N ALA A 124 -3.18 -14.97 18.75
CA ALA A 124 -4.21 -15.89 19.24
C ALA A 124 -5.60 -15.54 18.68
N ALA A 125 -5.71 -14.51 17.86
CA ALA A 125 -6.96 -14.03 17.29
C ALA A 125 -7.18 -14.52 15.85
N ALA A 126 -8.42 -14.42 15.40
CA ALA A 126 -8.82 -14.74 14.04
C ALA A 126 -8.13 -13.85 13.01
N LEU A 127 -7.80 -14.44 11.86
CA LEU A 127 -7.39 -13.71 10.66
C LEU A 127 -8.35 -14.00 9.51
N VAL A 128 -8.43 -13.10 8.55
CA VAL A 128 -9.30 -13.19 7.39
C VAL A 128 -8.53 -13.07 6.08
N LYS A 129 -9.11 -13.63 5.03
CA LYS A 129 -8.64 -13.50 3.65
C LYS A 129 -9.83 -13.28 2.73
N ILE A 130 -9.64 -12.40 1.75
CA ILE A 130 -10.57 -12.22 0.65
C ILE A 130 -10.15 -13.06 -0.56
N VAL A 131 -11.13 -13.66 -1.23
CA VAL A 131 -10.97 -14.32 -2.53
C VAL A 131 -12.16 -13.94 -3.41
N PRO A 132 -12.03 -13.93 -4.75
CA PRO A 132 -13.16 -13.65 -5.63
C PRO A 132 -14.37 -14.51 -5.25
N HIS A 133 -15.56 -13.91 -5.25
CA HIS A 133 -16.79 -14.60 -4.84
C HIS A 133 -16.96 -15.94 -5.59
N GLY A 134 -17.32 -17.00 -4.86
CA GLY A 134 -17.45 -18.36 -5.36
C GLY A 134 -16.14 -19.15 -5.42
N GLN A 135 -15.00 -18.55 -5.02
CA GLN A 135 -13.72 -19.24 -4.93
C GLN A 135 -13.38 -19.67 -3.50
N SER A 136 -12.45 -20.62 -3.39
CA SER A 136 -11.94 -21.12 -2.11
C SER A 136 -10.54 -20.60 -1.81
N VAL A 137 -10.22 -20.45 -0.53
CA VAL A 137 -8.85 -20.18 -0.08
C VAL A 137 -7.97 -21.41 -0.28
N SER A 138 -6.86 -21.26 -1.02
CA SER A 138 -5.82 -22.28 -1.10
C SER A 138 -5.26 -22.59 0.29
N PRO A 139 -5.07 -23.88 0.65
CA PRO A 139 -4.52 -24.27 1.94
C PRO A 139 -3.09 -23.76 2.16
N TYR A 140 -2.38 -23.41 1.08
CA TYR A 140 -0.99 -22.96 1.11
C TYR A 140 -0.81 -21.45 1.04
N SER A 141 -1.88 -20.67 0.89
CA SER A 141 -1.73 -19.21 0.79
C SER A 141 -1.20 -18.64 2.12
N PRO A 142 -0.13 -17.82 2.13
CA PRO A 142 0.42 -17.28 3.36
C PRO A 142 -0.17 -15.90 3.72
N TYR A 143 -0.89 -15.26 2.80
CA TYR A 143 -1.32 -13.85 2.91
C TYR A 143 -2.70 -13.71 3.54
N PHE A 144 -2.76 -13.13 4.73
CA PHE A 144 -3.98 -12.84 5.49
C PHE A 144 -3.97 -11.40 6.04
N THR A 145 -5.09 -10.98 6.60
CA THR A 145 -5.22 -9.72 7.35
C THR A 145 -6.15 -9.90 8.54
N THR A 146 -6.40 -8.85 9.32
CA THR A 146 -7.44 -8.87 10.37
C THR A 146 -8.75 -8.31 9.83
N SER A 147 -9.89 -8.66 10.45
CA SER A 147 -11.18 -8.07 10.07
C SER A 147 -11.20 -6.54 10.20
N ALA A 148 -10.53 -6.00 11.22
CA ALA A 148 -10.39 -4.56 11.41
C ALA A 148 -9.58 -3.91 10.28
N GLN A 149 -8.48 -4.53 9.85
CA GLN A 149 -7.69 -4.03 8.73
C GLN A 149 -8.42 -4.17 7.38
N LEU A 150 -9.20 -5.23 7.19
CA LEU A 150 -10.07 -5.37 6.00
C LEU A 150 -11.12 -4.26 5.95
N GLN A 151 -11.79 -3.96 7.08
CA GLN A 151 -12.74 -2.85 7.17
C GLN A 151 -12.06 -1.50 6.93
N GLN A 152 -10.90 -1.27 7.54
CA GLN A 152 -10.13 -0.06 7.31
C GLN A 152 -9.76 0.10 5.83
N ALA A 153 -9.29 -0.97 5.17
CA ALA A 153 -8.96 -0.96 3.74
C ALA A 153 -10.18 -0.59 2.89
N SER A 154 -11.35 -1.17 3.18
CA SER A 154 -12.61 -0.87 2.47
C SER A 154 -13.07 0.58 2.59
N SER A 155 -12.63 1.30 3.63
CA SER A 155 -12.98 2.71 3.86
C SER A 155 -11.96 3.71 3.33
N ARG A 156 -10.69 3.30 3.19
CA ARG A 156 -9.57 4.20 2.90
C ARG A 156 -9.12 4.14 1.44
N CYS A 157 -9.21 2.98 0.82
CA CYS A 157 -8.74 2.79 -0.56
C CYS A 157 -9.90 2.90 -1.55
N PRO A 158 -9.63 3.30 -2.81
CA PRO A 158 -10.64 3.28 -3.86
C PRO A 158 -11.21 1.89 -4.09
N THR A 159 -10.36 0.86 -3.96
CA THR A 159 -10.76 -0.54 -4.00
C THR A 159 -9.94 -1.39 -3.04
N LEU A 160 -10.49 -2.53 -2.60
CA LEU A 160 -9.72 -3.54 -1.86
C LEU A 160 -8.53 -4.06 -2.68
N ALA A 161 -8.70 -4.25 -3.99
CA ALA A 161 -7.61 -4.62 -4.89
C ALA A 161 -6.44 -3.62 -4.88
N ASP A 162 -6.73 -2.31 -4.78
CA ASP A 162 -5.71 -1.27 -4.64
C ASP A 162 -4.96 -1.34 -3.31
N CYS A 163 -5.71 -1.48 -2.21
CA CYS A 163 -5.16 -1.55 -0.86
C CYS A 163 -4.28 -2.78 -0.62
N PHE A 164 -4.73 -3.95 -1.11
CA PHE A 164 -4.05 -5.23 -0.94
C PHE A 164 -3.13 -5.59 -2.12
N GLY A 165 -2.92 -4.67 -3.07
CA GLY A 165 -1.98 -4.88 -4.17
C GLY A 165 -2.33 -6.08 -5.06
N LEU A 166 -3.62 -6.42 -5.19
CA LEU A 166 -4.03 -7.68 -5.82
C LEU A 166 -3.73 -7.69 -7.33
N PRO A 167 -3.28 -8.83 -7.89
CA PRO A 167 -3.21 -9.00 -9.34
C PRO A 167 -4.60 -8.95 -9.96
N LEU A 168 -4.68 -8.60 -11.24
CA LEU A 168 -5.93 -8.58 -12.01
C LEU A 168 -6.68 -9.91 -11.88
N LYS A 169 -6.00 -11.06 -11.97
CA LYS A 169 -6.63 -12.38 -11.81
C LYS A 169 -7.42 -12.54 -10.50
N SER A 170 -6.99 -11.86 -9.44
CA SER A 170 -7.62 -11.91 -8.11
C SER A 170 -8.52 -10.72 -7.83
N GLU A 171 -8.61 -9.74 -8.72
CA GLU A 171 -9.55 -8.64 -8.58
C GLU A 171 -10.96 -9.05 -9.06
N ALA A 172 -11.96 -8.73 -8.25
CA ALA A 172 -13.36 -9.05 -8.49
C ALA A 172 -14.25 -7.96 -7.88
N PRO A 173 -15.48 -7.72 -8.38
CA PRO A 173 -16.40 -6.74 -7.80
C PRO A 173 -16.92 -7.14 -6.41
N LEU A 174 -16.92 -8.44 -6.12
CA LEU A 174 -17.37 -9.03 -4.85
C LEU A 174 -16.37 -10.11 -4.42
N TYR A 175 -16.05 -10.10 -3.13
CA TYR A 175 -15.18 -11.07 -2.50
C TYR A 175 -15.92 -11.88 -1.45
N ASP A 176 -15.57 -13.15 -1.34
CA ASP A 176 -15.84 -13.98 -0.16
C ASP A 176 -14.78 -13.72 0.91
N VAL A 177 -15.21 -13.57 2.16
CA VAL A 177 -14.35 -13.39 3.32
C VAL A 177 -14.27 -14.71 4.07
N TYR A 178 -13.09 -15.30 4.11
CA TYR A 178 -12.81 -16.51 4.86
C TYR A 178 -12.04 -16.19 6.13
N GLN A 179 -12.42 -16.81 7.24
CA GLN A 179 -11.74 -16.71 8.52
C GLN A 179 -10.94 -17.97 8.85
N ILE A 180 -9.80 -17.78 9.50
CA ILE A 180 -8.98 -18.85 10.10
C ILE A 180 -8.70 -18.51 11.57
N MET A 181 -8.55 -19.55 12.38
CA MET A 181 -8.15 -19.47 13.79
C MET A 181 -6.79 -20.14 14.00
N PRO A 182 -5.91 -19.61 14.84
CA PRO A 182 -4.67 -20.29 15.17
C PRO A 182 -4.94 -21.47 16.11
N LYS A 183 -4.20 -22.57 15.97
CA LYS A 183 -4.30 -23.77 16.83
C LYS A 183 -3.53 -23.59 18.14
N GLY A 184 -3.80 -22.50 18.85
CA GLY A 184 -3.01 -21.99 19.97
C GLY A 184 -2.41 -20.61 19.65
N THR A 185 -1.41 -20.19 20.40
CA THR A 185 -0.67 -18.96 20.09
C THR A 185 0.38 -19.26 19.02
N VAL A 186 0.32 -18.53 17.90
CA VAL A 186 1.21 -18.73 16.75
C VAL A 186 1.92 -17.42 16.41
N ASN A 187 3.17 -17.49 15.96
CA ASN A 187 3.86 -16.30 15.46
C ASN A 187 3.37 -15.96 14.04
N VAL A 188 2.98 -14.70 13.84
CA VAL A 188 2.71 -14.10 12.54
C VAL A 188 3.76 -13.05 12.23
N PHE A 189 3.91 -12.73 10.95
CA PHE A 189 4.88 -11.74 10.48
C PHE A 189 4.12 -10.63 9.77
N VAL A 190 4.08 -9.45 10.38
CA VAL A 190 3.20 -8.36 9.99
C VAL A 190 3.99 -7.32 9.20
N SER A 191 3.56 -7.02 7.98
CA SER A 191 4.17 -5.97 7.15
C SER A 191 3.12 -5.17 6.42
N GLN A 192 3.52 -4.04 5.82
CA GLN A 192 2.68 -3.34 4.85
C GLN A 192 2.81 -4.00 3.48
N VAL A 193 1.69 -4.18 2.79
CA VAL A 193 1.66 -4.66 1.40
C VAL A 193 2.39 -3.65 0.50
N ALA A 194 3.29 -4.13 -0.34
CA ALA A 194 3.99 -3.29 -1.30
C ALA A 194 3.10 -2.86 -2.47
N PRO A 195 3.44 -1.75 -3.15
CA PRO A 195 2.86 -1.42 -4.44
C PRO A 195 3.07 -2.54 -5.45
N THR A 196 2.14 -2.71 -6.39
CA THR A 196 2.25 -3.71 -7.45
C THR A 196 2.03 -3.09 -8.81
N GLN A 197 2.57 -3.74 -9.83
CA GLN A 197 2.38 -3.38 -11.23
C GLN A 197 2.14 -4.64 -12.06
N GLU A 198 1.29 -4.52 -13.07
CA GLU A 198 0.95 -5.61 -13.99
C GLU A 198 0.87 -5.07 -15.42
N LEU A 199 0.98 -5.96 -16.42
CA LEU A 199 0.92 -5.61 -17.84
C LEU A 199 1.89 -4.47 -18.21
N GLY A 200 3.15 -4.54 -17.77
CA GLY A 200 4.15 -3.51 -18.05
C GLY A 200 3.90 -2.17 -17.34
N GLY A 201 3.11 -2.16 -16.25
CA GLY A 201 2.74 -0.96 -15.51
C GLY A 201 1.48 -0.29 -16.04
N LEU A 202 0.76 -0.94 -16.97
CA LEU A 202 -0.58 -0.53 -17.36
C LEU A 202 -1.57 -0.70 -16.23
N VAL A 203 -1.36 -1.59 -15.27
CA VAL A 203 -2.13 -1.58 -14.02
C VAL A 203 -1.16 -1.37 -12.88
N ARG A 204 -1.47 -0.42 -11.99
CA ARG A 204 -0.68 -0.15 -10.78
C ARG A 204 -1.60 -0.12 -9.58
N ARG A 205 -1.16 -0.75 -8.50
CA ARG A 205 -1.84 -0.74 -7.21
C ARG A 205 -0.94 -0.15 -6.16
N ARG A 206 -1.51 0.67 -5.28
CA ARG A 206 -0.75 1.39 -4.24
C ARG A 206 -0.24 0.46 -3.15
N GLY A 207 -0.98 -0.60 -2.83
CA GLY A 207 -0.73 -1.39 -1.63
C GLY A 207 -0.97 -0.56 -0.35
N GLY A 208 -0.24 -0.89 0.70
CA GLY A 208 -0.23 -0.15 1.97
C GLY A 208 -1.20 -0.65 3.03
N ALA A 209 -2.09 -1.61 2.72
CA ALA A 209 -2.80 -2.35 3.75
C ALA A 209 -1.83 -3.21 4.57
N GLN A 210 -2.18 -3.52 5.83
CA GLN A 210 -1.41 -4.47 6.62
C GLN A 210 -1.71 -5.90 6.18
N GLN A 211 -0.65 -6.67 5.95
CA GLN A 211 -0.69 -8.10 5.73
C GLN A 211 -0.03 -8.85 6.88
N TYR A 212 -0.51 -10.07 7.07
CA TYR A 212 -0.05 -11.03 8.04
C TYR A 212 0.42 -12.24 7.25
N LEU A 213 1.72 -12.48 7.28
CA LEU A 213 2.36 -13.61 6.63
C LEU A 213 2.35 -14.81 7.57
N LEU A 214 1.83 -15.93 7.08
CA LEU A 214 1.71 -17.20 7.78
C LEU A 214 2.60 -18.24 7.08
N PRO A 215 3.90 -18.28 7.39
CA PRO A 215 4.82 -19.23 6.77
C PRO A 215 4.44 -20.70 7.01
N ASN A 216 3.69 -20.99 8.08
CA ASN A 216 3.22 -22.34 8.40
C ASN A 216 1.69 -22.39 8.55
N ARG A 217 1.01 -22.73 7.45
CA ARG A 217 -0.46 -22.87 7.41
C ARG A 217 -1.00 -24.05 8.23
N SER A 218 -0.17 -25.04 8.56
CA SER A 218 -0.61 -26.19 9.37
C SER A 218 -0.97 -25.80 10.81
N LEU A 219 -0.45 -24.68 11.30
CA LEU A 219 -0.70 -24.14 12.65
C LEU A 219 -2.07 -23.45 12.79
N TRP A 220 -2.87 -23.46 11.73
CA TRP A 220 -4.15 -22.75 11.67
C TRP A 220 -5.27 -23.68 11.26
N SER A 221 -6.51 -23.30 11.58
CA SER A 221 -7.71 -24.00 11.16
C SER A 221 -7.88 -23.99 9.64
N ALA A 222 -8.76 -24.87 9.16
CA ALA A 222 -9.32 -24.72 7.84
C ALA A 222 -10.06 -23.37 7.71
N PRO A 223 -10.05 -22.74 6.52
CA PRO A 223 -10.81 -21.52 6.26
C PRO A 223 -12.32 -21.77 6.35
N VAL A 224 -13.04 -20.86 7.01
CA VAL A 224 -14.51 -20.87 7.11
C VAL A 224 -15.05 -19.61 6.46
N LEU A 225 -16.02 -19.73 5.55
CA LEU A 225 -16.69 -18.58 4.94
C LEU A 225 -17.50 -17.85 6.02
N VAL A 226 -17.24 -16.56 6.22
CA VAL A 226 -17.90 -15.72 7.24
C VAL A 226 -18.70 -14.57 6.66
N GLY A 227 -18.62 -14.33 5.35
CA GLY A 227 -19.42 -13.31 4.67
C GLY A 227 -18.84 -12.91 3.33
N THR A 228 -19.34 -11.79 2.81
CA THR A 228 -18.87 -11.18 1.56
C THR A 228 -18.58 -9.70 1.76
N ILE A 229 -17.74 -9.14 0.88
CA ILE A 229 -17.40 -7.71 0.88
C ILE A 229 -17.22 -7.22 -0.56
N LYS A 230 -17.73 -6.03 -0.85
CA LYS A 230 -17.53 -5.38 -2.16
C LYS A 230 -16.10 -4.83 -2.26
N ASN A 231 -15.57 -4.83 -3.48
CA ASN A 231 -14.28 -4.21 -3.79
C ASN A 231 -14.33 -2.71 -3.59
#